data_AF-A0A7K1ZVY2-F1
#
_entry.id   AF-A0A7K1ZVY2-F1
#
_cell.length_a   1.000
_cell.length_b   1.000
_cell.length_c   1.000
_cell.angle_alpha   90.00
_cell.angle_beta   90.00
_cell.angle_gamma   90.00
#
_symmetry.space_group_name_H-M   'P 1'
#
loop_
_entity.id
_entity.type
_entity.pdbx_description
1 polymer ?
#
loop_
_entity_poly.entity_id
_entity_poly.type
_entity_poly.pdbx_seq_one_letter_code
_entity_poly.pdbx_strand_id
1 'polypeptide(L)'
;MAVEMAIWRMTGDGPHQVASSPLDFEHRLEDMLAEDPAMGGTDLLIVLIVGRQVKMRYGGSIDLLALDAEGRAVVVELKRDRTPRDVVAQTLDYGSWVQGLSVEDLEQIYVDYHGDDMELDAAFR
;
A
#
# COMPACT_ATOMS: atom_id res chain seq x y z
N MET A 1 17.84 2.87 26.54
CA MET A 1 18.03 1.44 26.24
C MET A 1 17.17 1.11 25.04
N ALA A 2 17.75 0.60 23.96
CA ALA A 2 16.99 0.07 22.84
C ALA A 2 16.47 -1.32 23.23
N VAL A 3 15.20 -1.60 22.97
CA VAL A 3 14.68 -2.96 23.10
C VAL A 3 15.25 -3.77 21.94
N GLU A 4 15.99 -4.84 22.22
CA GLU A 4 16.37 -5.82 21.20
C GLU A 4 15.25 -6.85 21.07
N MET A 5 14.64 -6.92 19.88
CA MET A 5 13.62 -7.91 19.55
C MET A 5 14.22 -8.92 18.57
N ALA A 6 13.98 -10.21 18.83
CA ALA A 6 14.35 -11.29 17.93
C ALA A 6 13.09 -12.06 17.51
N ILE A 7 13.06 -12.48 16.25
CA ILE A 7 11.97 -13.24 15.65
C ILE A 7 12.51 -14.64 15.33
N TRP A 8 11.75 -15.67 15.67
CA TRP A 8 12.07 -17.06 15.33
C TRP A 8 10.97 -17.67 14.46
N ARG A 9 11.38 -18.36 13.40
CA ARG A 9 10.51 -19.20 12.60
C ARG A 9 10.51 -20.60 13.20
N MET A 10 9.32 -21.15 13.45
CA MET A 10 9.16 -22.53 13.89
C MET A 10 9.02 -23.44 12.68
N THR A 11 9.94 -24.38 12.49
CA THR A 11 9.88 -25.42 11.46
C THR A 11 9.97 -26.81 12.10
N GLY A 12 9.72 -27.87 11.32
CA GLY A 12 9.69 -29.25 11.83
C GLY A 12 11.02 -29.74 12.43
N ASP A 13 12.13 -29.10 12.09
CA ASP A 13 13.48 -29.37 12.59
C ASP A 13 13.91 -28.43 13.74
N GLY A 14 13.07 -27.47 14.14
CA GLY A 14 13.29 -26.63 15.32
C GLY A 14 13.13 -25.11 15.10
N PRO A 15 13.49 -24.29 16.10
CA PRO A 15 13.55 -22.83 15.97
C PRO A 15 14.70 -22.38 15.07
N HIS A 16 14.39 -21.57 14.06
CA HIS A 16 15.38 -20.84 13.27
C HIS A 16 15.20 -19.34 13.51
N GLN A 17 16.25 -18.68 14.01
CA GLN A 17 16.21 -17.24 14.20
C GLN A 17 16.17 -16.54 12.84
N VAL A 18 15.22 -15.63 12.67
CA VAL A 18 15.09 -14.81 11.47
C VAL A 18 16.12 -13.68 11.58
N ALA A 19 17.10 -13.69 10.68
CA ALA A 19 18.06 -12.61 10.57
C ALA A 19 17.35 -11.34 10.07
N SER A 20 17.59 -10.21 10.74
CA SER A 20 17.17 -8.92 10.21
C SER A 20 18.03 -8.60 8.99
N SER A 21 17.36 -8.27 7.88
CA SER A 21 17.99 -7.72 6.69
C SER A 21 17.42 -6.34 6.41
N PRO A 22 18.23 -5.38 5.91
CA PRO A 22 17.69 -4.13 5.42
C PRO A 22 16.67 -4.39 4.29
N LEU A 23 15.65 -3.54 4.21
CA LEU A 23 14.77 -3.47 3.06
C LEU A 23 15.46 -2.62 2.00
N ASP A 24 15.92 -3.29 0.94
CA ASP A 24 16.85 -2.69 -0.01
C ASP A 24 16.17 -1.67 -0.95
N PHE A 25 14.86 -1.77 -1.18
CA PHE A 25 14.12 -0.94 -2.15
C PHE A 25 12.68 -0.64 -1.71
N GLU A 26 12.23 0.60 -1.89
CA GLU A 26 10.82 1.02 -1.66
C GLU A 26 9.85 0.22 -2.55
N HIS A 27 10.26 -0.09 -3.78
CA HIS A 27 9.52 -0.96 -4.68
C HIS A 27 9.25 -2.36 -4.08
N ARG A 28 10.15 -2.90 -3.25
CA ARG A 28 9.89 -4.20 -2.59
C ARG A 28 8.83 -4.09 -1.51
N LEU A 29 8.78 -2.98 -0.78
CA LEU A 29 7.70 -2.71 0.18
C LEU A 29 6.36 -2.58 -0.55
N GLU A 30 6.39 -1.89 -1.68
CA GLU A 30 5.23 -1.73 -2.54
C GLU A 30 4.76 -3.08 -3.10
N ASP A 31 5.66 -3.92 -3.62
CA ASP A 31 5.35 -5.27 -4.09
C ASP A 31 4.71 -6.10 -2.98
N MET A 32 5.31 -6.07 -1.77
CA MET A 32 4.82 -6.82 -0.62
C MET A 32 3.41 -6.36 -0.22
N LEU A 33 3.19 -5.06 -0.07
CA LEU A 33 1.88 -4.53 0.33
C LEU A 33 0.81 -4.68 -0.77
N ALA A 34 1.21 -4.68 -2.03
CA ALA A 34 0.33 -4.97 -3.15
C ALA A 34 -0.12 -6.44 -3.17
N GLU A 35 0.77 -7.36 -2.78
CA GLU A 35 0.48 -8.80 -2.70
C GLU A 35 -0.35 -9.15 -1.45
N ASP A 36 0.00 -8.58 -0.29
CA ASP A 36 -0.73 -8.78 0.95
C ASP A 36 -0.78 -7.47 1.78
N PRO A 37 -1.89 -6.73 1.71
CA PRO A 37 -2.09 -5.49 2.46
C PRO A 37 -1.98 -5.67 3.98
N ALA A 38 -2.22 -6.87 4.51
CA ALA A 38 -2.13 -7.15 5.94
C ALA A 38 -0.69 -7.06 6.47
N MET A 39 0.32 -7.17 5.58
CA MET A 39 1.73 -6.97 5.95
C MET A 39 2.03 -5.55 6.43
N GLY A 40 1.19 -4.57 6.10
CA GLY A 40 1.29 -3.19 6.56
C GLY A 40 1.03 -3.02 8.07
N GLY A 41 0.48 -4.05 8.72
CA GLY A 41 0.07 -3.99 10.11
C GLY A 41 -1.37 -3.52 10.28
N THR A 42 -1.90 -3.72 11.48
CA THR A 42 -3.31 -3.49 11.82
C THR A 42 -3.78 -2.04 11.68
N ASP A 43 -2.85 -1.08 11.66
CA ASP A 43 -3.17 0.34 11.64
C ASP A 43 -3.47 0.87 10.24
N LEU A 44 -3.09 0.13 9.18
CA LEU A 44 -3.28 0.59 7.81
C LEU A 44 -4.72 0.44 7.31
N LEU A 45 -5.57 -0.38 7.96
CA LEU A 45 -7.02 -0.55 7.72
C LEU A 45 -7.48 -0.68 6.25
N ILE A 46 -6.56 -0.92 5.31
CA ILE A 46 -6.85 -1.14 3.90
C ILE A 46 -7.32 -2.58 3.70
N VAL A 47 -8.38 -2.76 2.93
CA VAL A 47 -8.95 -4.08 2.61
C VAL A 47 -8.71 -4.47 1.16
N LEU A 48 -8.48 -3.49 0.27
CA LEU A 48 -8.32 -3.71 -1.15
C LEU A 48 -7.35 -2.71 -1.75
N ILE A 49 -6.36 -3.21 -2.51
CA ILE A 49 -5.56 -2.36 -3.39
C ILE A 49 -6.37 -2.09 -4.64
N VAL A 50 -6.52 -0.82 -5.00
CA VAL A 50 -7.21 -0.39 -6.23
C VAL A 50 -6.21 -0.27 -7.37
N GLY A 51 -5.05 0.32 -7.11
CA GLY A 51 -4.04 0.55 -8.12
C GLY A 51 -2.66 0.78 -7.55
N ARG A 52 -1.67 0.62 -8.41
CA ARG A 52 -0.25 0.77 -8.10
C ARG A 52 0.40 1.75 -9.07
N GLN A 53 1.28 2.62 -8.57
CA GLN A 53 1.91 3.69 -9.36
C GLN A 53 0.88 4.50 -10.16
N VAL A 54 -0.20 4.91 -9.49
CA VAL A 54 -1.34 5.58 -10.11
C VAL A 54 -0.93 6.99 -10.53
N LYS A 55 -0.88 7.23 -11.84
CA LYS A 55 -0.45 8.51 -12.41
C LYS A 55 -1.52 9.58 -12.22
N MET A 56 -1.12 10.71 -11.65
CA MET A 56 -2.00 11.86 -11.47
C MET A 56 -1.98 12.79 -12.69
N ARG A 57 -3.10 13.49 -12.95
CA ARG A 57 -3.23 14.38 -14.12
C ARG A 57 -2.25 15.56 -14.14
N TYR A 58 -1.79 16.01 -12.97
CA TYR A 58 -0.92 17.18 -12.82
C TYR A 58 0.55 16.82 -12.59
N GLY A 59 0.92 15.55 -12.81
CA GLY A 59 2.25 15.02 -12.54
C GLY A 59 2.35 14.40 -11.16
N GLY A 60 3.28 13.46 -10.98
CA GLY A 60 3.38 12.62 -9.78
C GLY A 60 2.69 11.27 -9.96
N SER A 61 3.05 10.34 -9.08
CA SER A 61 2.55 8.96 -9.03
C SER A 61 2.26 8.62 -7.57
N ILE A 62 1.08 8.08 -7.31
CA ILE A 62 0.74 7.52 -6.00
C ILE A 62 1.28 6.09 -5.97
N ASP A 63 2.09 5.75 -4.96
CA ASP A 63 2.66 4.41 -4.84
C ASP A 63 1.56 3.33 -4.80
N LEU A 64 0.63 3.44 -3.84
CA LEU A 64 -0.55 2.58 -3.77
C LEU A 64 -1.81 3.40 -3.49
N LEU A 65 -2.86 3.14 -4.27
CA LEU A 65 -4.22 3.58 -4.01
C LEU A 65 -5.03 2.38 -3.54
N ALA A 66 -5.74 2.52 -2.43
CA ALA A 66 -6.47 1.45 -1.78
C ALA A 66 -7.85 1.90 -1.31
N LEU A 67 -8.66 0.95 -0.87
CA LEU A 67 -9.92 1.18 -0.15
C LEU A 67 -9.83 0.57 1.24
N ASP A 68 -10.36 1.28 2.24
CA ASP A 68 -10.54 0.75 3.59
C ASP A 68 -11.84 -0.04 3.74
N ALA A 69 -12.06 -0.60 4.93
CA ALA A 69 -13.25 -1.40 5.24
C ALA A 69 -14.58 -0.64 5.09
N GLU A 70 -14.54 0.70 5.09
CA GLU A 70 -15.71 1.56 4.88
C GLU A 70 -15.85 2.04 3.42
N GLY A 71 -14.97 1.58 2.51
CA GLY A 71 -14.97 1.98 1.11
C GLY A 71 -14.40 3.38 0.87
N ARG A 72 -13.64 3.94 1.82
CA ARG A 72 -12.96 5.22 1.65
C ARG A 72 -11.64 5.00 0.94
N ALA A 73 -11.31 5.88 0.00
CA ALA A 73 -10.03 5.86 -0.68
C ALA A 73 -8.88 6.22 0.27
N VAL A 74 -7.86 5.36 0.30
CA VAL A 74 -6.65 5.49 1.10
C VAL A 74 -5.46 5.63 0.17
N VAL A 75 -4.69 6.70 0.36
CA VAL A 75 -3.42 6.93 -0.34
C VAL A 75 -2.30 6.42 0.55
N VAL A 76 -1.47 5.54 0.02
CA VAL A 76 -0.28 5.03 0.71
C VAL A 76 0.96 5.49 -0.05
N GLU A 77 1.77 6.31 0.61
CA GLU A 77 3.09 6.74 0.12
C GLU A 77 4.17 6.01 0.93
N LEU A 78 5.07 5.31 0.25
CA LEU A 78 6.10 4.49 0.90
C LEU A 78 7.42 5.26 0.97
N LYS A 79 8.09 5.17 2.11
CA LYS A 79 9.42 5.75 2.33
C LYS A 79 10.30 4.81 3.15
N ARG A 80 11.54 4.60 2.70
CA ARG A 80 12.53 3.74 3.39
C ARG A 80 13.16 4.41 4.62
N ASP A 81 13.32 5.73 4.60
CA ASP A 81 14.02 6.50 5.64
C ASP A 81 13.07 7.49 6.36
N ARG A 82 13.60 8.26 7.33
CA ARG A 82 12.84 9.31 8.03
C ARG A 82 12.17 10.24 7.03
N THR A 83 10.84 10.30 7.11
CA THR A 83 9.99 11.19 6.31
C THR A 83 10.43 12.65 6.50
N PRO A 84 11.01 13.31 5.49
CA PRO A 84 11.18 14.76 5.50
C PRO A 84 9.79 15.41 5.54
N ARG A 85 9.69 16.64 6.05
CA ARG A 85 8.42 17.40 6.09
C ARG A 85 7.74 17.50 4.72
N ASP A 86 8.49 17.34 3.64
CA ASP A 86 8.04 17.44 2.25
C ASP A 86 7.01 16.34 1.88
N VAL A 87 7.02 15.19 2.56
CA VAL A 87 6.05 14.11 2.32
C VAL A 87 4.63 14.52 2.72
N VAL A 88 4.47 15.39 3.71
CA VAL A 88 3.14 15.86 4.11
C VAL A 88 2.48 16.67 3.00
N ALA A 89 3.24 17.53 2.31
CA ALA A 89 2.72 18.30 1.19
C ALA A 89 2.30 17.39 0.02
N GLN A 90 3.14 16.40 -0.29
CA GLN A 90 2.86 15.40 -1.32
C GLN A 90 1.60 14.58 -1.00
N THR A 91 1.45 14.08 0.23
CA THR A 91 0.25 13.34 0.64
C THR A 91 -1.01 14.20 0.61
N LEU A 92 -0.92 15.50 0.93
CA LEU A 92 -2.06 16.43 0.82
C LEU A 92 -2.45 16.69 -0.63
N ASP A 93 -1.48 16.86 -1.53
CA ASP A 93 -1.74 17.00 -2.97
C ASP A 93 -2.43 15.74 -3.52
N TYR A 94 -2.00 14.56 -3.07
CA TYR A 94 -2.57 13.28 -3.48
C TYR A 94 -4.01 13.14 -2.96
N GLY A 95 -4.22 13.44 -1.67
CA GLY A 95 -5.56 13.44 -1.06
C GLY A 95 -6.53 14.39 -1.77
N SER A 96 -6.06 15.59 -2.16
CA SER A 96 -6.87 16.53 -2.93
C SER A 96 -7.22 16.01 -4.33
N TRP A 97 -6.33 15.24 -4.96
CA TRP A 97 -6.62 14.64 -6.26
C TRP A 97 -7.60 13.47 -6.13
N VAL A 98 -7.37 12.57 -5.17
CA VAL A 98 -8.24 11.42 -4.90
C VAL A 98 -9.66 11.85 -4.52
N GLN A 99 -9.81 12.95 -3.78
CA GLN A 99 -11.11 13.52 -3.45
C GLN A 99 -11.97 13.86 -4.69
N GLY A 100 -11.32 14.15 -5.82
CA GLY A 100 -11.99 14.49 -7.07
C GLY A 100 -12.37 13.29 -7.94
N LEU A 101 -11.96 12.07 -7.57
CA LEU A 101 -12.26 10.86 -8.34
C LEU A 101 -13.72 10.46 -8.16
N SER A 102 -14.37 10.10 -9.27
CA SER A 102 -15.67 9.43 -9.23
C SER A 102 -15.51 7.93 -8.96
N VAL A 103 -16.63 7.23 -8.76
CA VAL A 103 -16.62 5.77 -8.64
C VAL A 103 -16.14 5.14 -9.94
N GLU A 104 -16.58 5.66 -11.09
CA GLU A 104 -16.15 5.20 -12.41
C GLU A 104 -14.65 5.41 -12.63
N ASP A 105 -14.06 6.50 -12.11
CA ASP A 105 -12.61 6.70 -12.17
C ASP A 105 -11.88 5.63 -11.34
N LEU A 106 -12.39 5.29 -10.15
CA LEU A 106 -11.81 4.24 -9.30
C LEU A 106 -11.94 2.85 -9.93
N GLU A 107 -13.07 2.55 -10.56
CA GLU A 107 -13.29 1.32 -11.32
C GLU A 107 -12.32 1.21 -12.48
N GLN A 108 -12.09 2.30 -13.22
CA GLN A 108 -11.13 2.29 -14.32
C GLN A 108 -9.71 2.04 -13.82
N ILE A 109 -9.29 2.69 -12.72
CA ILE A 109 -7.98 2.44 -12.11
C ILE A 109 -7.86 0.97 -11.67
N TYR A 110 -8.94 0.41 -11.10
CA TYR A 110 -8.99 -0.98 -10.68
C TYR A 110 -8.79 -1.96 -11.84
N VAL A 111 -9.55 -1.77 -12.92
CA VAL A 111 -9.49 -2.57 -14.13
C VAL A 111 -8.12 -2.46 -14.79
N ASP A 112 -7.56 -1.26 -14.89
CA ASP A 112 -6.23 -1.03 -15.47
C ASP A 112 -5.14 -1.80 -14.71
N TYR A 113 -5.32 -2.04 -13.41
CA TYR A 113 -4.36 -2.72 -12.55
C TYR A 113 -4.59 -4.23 -12.44
N HIS A 114 -5.84 -4.70 -12.30
CA HIS A 114 -6.19 -6.11 -12.09
C HIS A 114 -6.55 -6.86 -13.38
N GLY A 115 -6.85 -6.14 -14.46
CA GLY A 115 -7.29 -6.67 -15.74
C GLY A 115 -8.80 -6.54 -15.98
N ASP A 116 -9.16 -6.53 -17.27
CA ASP A 116 -10.53 -6.27 -17.78
C ASP A 116 -11.60 -7.23 -17.29
N ASP A 117 -11.23 -8.41 -16.79
CA ASP A 117 -12.18 -9.44 -16.32
C ASP A 117 -12.59 -9.23 -14.84
N MET A 118 -12.02 -8.24 -14.14
CA MET A 118 -12.28 -8.00 -12.72
C MET A 118 -13.05 -6.69 -12.48
N GLU A 119 -14.30 -6.83 -12.03
CA GLU A 119 -15.09 -5.68 -11.56
C GLU A 119 -14.76 -5.33 -10.11
N LEU A 120 -14.63 -4.03 -9.80
CA LEU A 120 -14.36 -3.55 -8.45
C LEU A 120 -15.40 -4.04 -7.43
N ASP A 121 -16.68 -4.05 -7.83
CA ASP A 121 -17.79 -4.56 -7.03
C ASP A 121 -17.66 -6.05 -6.65
N ALA A 122 -16.98 -6.84 -7.48
CA ALA A 122 -16.74 -8.26 -7.19
C ALA A 122 -15.70 -8.44 -6.07
N ALA A 123 -14.83 -7.46 -5.83
CA ALA A 123 -13.82 -7.50 -4.79
C ALA A 123 -14.39 -7.31 -3.36
N PHE A 124 -15.64 -6.87 -3.24
CA PHE A 124 -16.33 -6.64 -1.97
C PHE A 124 -17.36 -7.73 -1.59
N ARG A 125 -17.50 -8.79 -2.39
CA ARG A 125 -18.43 -9.92 -2.13
C ARG A 125 -17.72 -11.09 -1.45
#